data_AF-A0A7X9KD06-F1
#
_entry.id   AF-A0A7X9KD06-F1
#
_cell.length_a   1.000
_cell.length_b   1.000
_cell.length_c   1.000
_cell.angle_alpha   90.00
_cell.angle_beta   90.00
_cell.angle_gamma   90.00
#
_symmetry.space_group_name_H-M   'P 1'
#
loop_
_entity.id
_entity.type
_entity.pdbx_description
1 polymer ?
#
loop_
_entity_poly.entity_id
_entity_poly.type
_entity_poly.pdbx_seq_one_letter_code
_entity_poly.pdbx_strand_id
1 'polypeptide(L)' 'MKLFLLSLGCSKNQVDSEVIAGILERGGHRMVASTVEANGAILNTFG' A
#
# COMPACT_ATOMS: atom_id res chain seq x y z
N MET A 1 1.53 4.52 11.54
CA MET A 1 0.37 5.24 10.94
C MET A 1 -0.53 4.25 10.21
N LYS A 2 -1.83 4.52 10.08
CA LYS A 2 -2.74 3.75 9.22
C LYS A 2 -2.54 4.18 7.76
N LEU A 3 -2.24 3.25 6.86
CA LEU A 3 -1.94 3.53 5.45
C LEU A 3 -2.83 2.70 4.53
N PHE A 4 -3.31 3.31 3.45
CA PHE A 4 -4.01 2.62 2.38
C PHE A 4 -3.09 2.49 1.16
N LEU A 5 -3.02 1.32 0.54
CA LEU A 5 -2.21 1.07 -0.64
C LEU A 5 -3.11 0.58 -1.78
N LEU A 6 -3.17 1.34 -2.86
CA LEU A 6 -3.86 0.97 -4.09
C LEU A 6 -2.85 0.62 -5.16
N SER A 7 -2.92 -0.61 -5.66
CA SER A 7 -2.15 -1.07 -6.81
C SER A 7 -3.02 -0.96 -8.07
N LEU A 8 -2.60 -0.15 -9.03
CA LEU A 8 -3.23 0.00 -10.33
C LEU A 8 -2.23 -0.40 -11.41
N GLY A 9 -2.44 -1.57 -12.03
CA GLY A 9 -1.54 -2.02 -13.08
C GLY A 9 -1.57 -3.53 -13.26
N CYS A 10 -0.40 -4.09 -13.55
CA CYS A 10 -0.25 -5.51 -13.83
C CYS A 10 0.17 -6.31 -12.60
N SER A 11 0.37 -7.62 -12.78
CA SER A 11 0.82 -8.52 -11.71
C SER A 11 2.13 -8.09 -11.04
N LYS A 12 3.03 -7.39 -11.75
CA LYS A 12 4.25 -6.84 -11.15
C LYS A 12 3.96 -5.77 -10.10
N ASN A 13 3.05 -4.83 -10.40
CA ASN A 13 2.65 -3.80 -9.44
C ASN A 13 2.01 -4.42 -8.18
N GLN A 14 1.30 -5.54 -8.33
CA GLN A 14 0.74 -6.25 -7.19
C GLN A 14 1.84 -6.85 -6.29
N VAL A 15 2.84 -7.51 -6.89
CA VAL A 15 3.99 -8.06 -6.15
C VAL A 15 4.77 -6.94 -5.44
N ASP A 16 5.03 -5.82 -6.14
CA ASP A 16 5.72 -4.68 -5.54
C ASP A 16 4.90 -4.10 -4.37
N SER A 17 3.57 -4.04 -4.51
CA SER A 17 2.67 -3.55 -3.46
C SER A 17 2.69 -4.45 -2.21
N GLU A 18 2.77 -5.77 -2.37
CA GLU A 18 2.93 -6.69 -1.25
C GLU A 18 4.26 -6.49 -0.52
N VAL A 19 5.35 -6.28 -1.26
CA VAL A 19 6.67 -5.96 -0.69
C VAL A 19 6.63 -4.63 0.07
N ILE A 20 6.03 -3.59 -0.53
CA ILE A 20 5.85 -2.28 0.10
C ILE A 20 5.05 -2.41 1.40
N ALA A 21 3.92 -3.13 1.37
CA ALA A 21 3.10 -3.37 2.55
C ALA A 21 3.89 -4.06 3.67
N GLY A 22 4.65 -5.11 3.35
CA GLY A 22 5.48 -5.83 4.33
C GLY A 22 6.59 -4.96 4.95
N ILE A 23 7.21 -4.07 4.17
CA ILE A 23 8.20 -3.10 4.68
C ILE A 23 7.54 -2.11 5.65
N LEU A 24 6.39 -1.55 5.27
CA LEU A 24 5.65 -0.59 6.10
C LEU A 24 5.18 -1.21 7.41
N GLU A 25 4.66 -2.44 7.38
CA GLU A 25 4.24 -3.15 8.60
C GLU A 25 5.41 -3.43 9.54
N ARG A 26 6.58 -3.83 8.99
CA ARG A 26 7.82 -3.97 9.78
C ARG A 26 8.30 -2.65 10.38
N GLY A 27 7.99 -1.52 9.73
CA GLY A 27 8.24 -0.17 10.23
C GLY A 27 7.24 0.31 11.30
N GLY A 28 6.28 -0.53 11.72
CA GLY A 28 5.26 -0.17 12.71
C GLY A 28 4.06 0.59 12.14
N HIS A 29 3.90 0.61 10.81
CA HIS A 29 2.67 1.08 10.17
C HIS A 29 1.62 -0.03 10.15
N ARG A 30 0.36 0.35 9.92
CA ARG A 30 -0.75 -0.60 9.76
C ARG A 30 -1.42 -0.37 8.42
N MET A 31 -1.51 -1.42 7.61
CA MET A 31 -2.29 -1.36 6.38
C MET A 31 -3.79 -1.40 6.71
N VAL A 32 -4.58 -0.56 6.04
CA VAL A 32 -6.04 -0.51 6.15
C VAL A 32 -6.69 -0.70 4.78
N ALA A 33 -7.92 -1.21 4.78
CA ALA A 33 -8.64 -1.56 3.56
C ALA A 33 -9.45 -0.39 2.95
N SER A 34 -9.46 0.77 3.60
CA SER A 34 -10.22 1.94 3.18
C SER A 34 -9.44 3.22 3.39
N THR A 35 -9.60 4.17 2.47
CA THR A 35 -9.05 5.53 2.57
C THR A 35 -9.66 6.31 3.73
N VAL A 36 -10.90 5.99 4.14
CA VAL A 36 -11.59 6.66 5.26
C VAL A 36 -10.86 6.45 6.59
N GLU A 37 -10.21 5.29 6.75
CA GLU A 37 -9.47 4.95 7.97
C GLU A 37 -7.99 5.34 7.91
N ALA A 38 -7.50 5.74 6.74
CA ALA A 38 -6.09 5.94 6.48
C ALA A 38 -5.64 7.35 6.86
N ASN A 39 -4.44 7.46 7.42
CA ASN A 39 -3.75 8.73 7.59
C ASN A 39 -3.08 9.20 6.29
N GLY A 40 -2.86 8.29 5.35
CA GLY A 40 -2.26 8.57 4.04
C GLY A 40 -2.48 7.41 3.08
N ALA A 41 -2.39 7.70 1.78
CA ALA A 41 -2.58 6.74 0.71
C ALA A 41 -1.34 6.67 -0.20
N ILE A 42 -1.02 5.47 -0.66
CA ILE A 42 0.02 5.19 -1.65
C ILE A 42 -0.68 4.64 -2.89
N LEU A 43 -0.44 5.26 -4.05
CA LEU A 43 -0.88 4.75 -5.35
C LEU A 43 0.33 4.18 -6.07
N ASN A 44 0.34 2.87 -6.31
CA ASN A 44 1.32 2.22 -7.17
C ASN A 44 0.71 2.07 -8.56
N THR A 45 1.12 2.91 -9.50
CA THR A 45 0.65 2.91 -10.88
C THR A 45 1.78 2.53 -11.84
N PHE A 46 1.43 2.18 -13.07
CA PHE A 46 2.40 2.19 -14.18
C PHE A 46 2.56 3.62 -14.72
N GLY A 47 3.65 3.85 -15.46
CA GLY A 47 3.85 5.05 -16.28
C GLY A 47 3.38 4.81 -17.71
#